data_AF-A0A2N2JQA8-F1
#
_entry.id   AF-A0A2N2JQA8-F1
#
_cell.length_a   1.000
_cell.length_b   1.000
_cell.length_c   1.000
_cell.angle_alpha   90.00
_cell.angle_beta   90.00
_cell.angle_gamma   90.00
#
_symmetry.space_group_name_H-M   'P 1'
#
loop_
_entity.id
_entity.type
_entity.pdbx_description
1 polymer ?
#
loop_
_entity_poly.entity_id
_entity_poly.type
_entity_poly.pdbx_seq_one_letter_code
_entity_poly.pdbx_strand_id
1 'polypeptide(L)'
;MRRIVPLSSLTAGRCFTLAETPKNPDEDDKAKRFQTGWSILQADMVWKVGLPQEEGVDCESALGERVAMAGDTKVVEVPRQGFDRLVQRAREAGTPS
;
A
#
# COMPACT_ATOMS: atom_id res chain seq x y z
N MET A 1 -11.91 3.68 -10.89
CA MET A 1 -12.13 2.31 -10.36
C MET A 1 -10.82 1.81 -9.77
N ARG A 2 -10.81 1.35 -8.52
CA ARG A 2 -9.64 0.70 -7.91
C ARG A 2 -9.62 -0.76 -8.36
N ARG A 3 -8.63 -1.16 -9.15
CA ARG A 3 -8.49 -2.54 -9.65
C ARG A 3 -7.63 -3.32 -8.66
N ILE A 4 -8.18 -4.42 -8.14
CA ILE A 4 -7.42 -5.40 -7.37
C ILE A 4 -6.67 -6.28 -8.36
N VAL A 5 -5.35 -6.35 -8.22
CA VAL A 5 -4.45 -7.13 -9.07
C VAL A 5 -3.49 -7.94 -8.19
N PRO A 6 -2.92 -9.05 -8.69
CA PRO A 6 -1.85 -9.73 -7.98
C PRO A 6 -0.57 -8.89 -8.01
N LEU A 7 0.19 -8.90 -6.93
CA LEU A 7 1.44 -8.14 -6.78
C LEU A 7 2.45 -8.44 -7.90
N SER A 8 2.57 -9.70 -8.29
CA SER A 8 3.43 -10.16 -9.41
C SER A 8 3.08 -9.53 -10.77
N SER A 9 1.88 -8.97 -10.93
CA SER A 9 1.51 -8.25 -12.15
C SER A 9 1.99 -6.80 -12.18
N LEU A 10 2.44 -6.26 -11.06
CA LEU A 10 2.97 -4.91 -10.98
C LEU A 10 4.45 -4.87 -11.37
N THR A 11 4.83 -3.87 -12.15
CA THR A 11 6.23 -3.63 -12.50
C THR A 11 6.97 -2.96 -11.34
N ALA A 12 8.27 -3.23 -11.22
CA ALA A 12 9.15 -2.54 -10.29
C ALA A 12 8.99 -1.01 -10.38
N GLY A 13 8.96 -0.34 -9.22
CA GLY A 13 8.74 1.10 -9.09
C GLY A 13 7.27 1.54 -9.06
N ARG A 14 6.29 0.63 -9.27
CA ARG A 14 4.88 0.94 -9.02
C ARG A 14 4.58 0.97 -7.53
N CYS A 15 3.55 1.72 -7.15
CA CYS A 15 3.13 1.85 -5.76
C CYS A 15 1.77 1.17 -5.57
N PHE A 16 1.58 0.54 -4.41
CA PHE A 16 0.35 -0.17 -4.09
C PHE A 16 0.04 -0.11 -2.60
N THR A 17 -1.18 -0.50 -2.26
CA THR A 17 -1.59 -0.85 -0.90
C THR A 17 -2.14 -2.26 -0.90
N LEU A 18 -2.07 -2.95 0.23
CA LEU A 18 -2.69 -4.27 0.37
C LEU A 18 -4.19 -4.13 0.16
N ALA A 19 -4.78 -5.01 -0.64
CA ALA A 19 -6.22 -5.11 -0.69
C ALA A 19 -6.67 -5.80 0.60
N GLU A 20 -6.81 -5.05 1.70
CA GLU A 20 -7.39 -5.60 2.92
C GLU A 20 -8.76 -6.19 2.58
N THR A 21 -8.88 -7.52 2.62
CA THR A 21 -10.18 -8.15 2.79
C THR A 21 -10.66 -7.74 4.18
N PRO A 22 -11.80 -7.04 4.31
CA PRO A 22 -12.32 -6.70 5.62
C PRO A 22 -12.45 -7.99 6.43
N LYS A 23 -11.75 -8.06 7.56
CA LYS A 23 -11.76 -9.25 8.44
C LYS A 23 -13.12 -9.50 9.10
N ASN A 24 -14.09 -8.61 8.91
CA ASN A 24 -15.47 -8.77 9.37
C ASN A 24 -16.47 -8.38 8.27
N PRO A 25 -17.28 -9.31 7.77
CA PRO A 25 -18.41 -8.98 6.90
C PRO A 25 -19.53 -8.18 7.62
N ASP A 26 -19.49 -8.12 8.96
CA ASP A 26 -20.51 -7.46 9.79
C ASP A 26 -20.32 -5.93 9.93
N GLU A 27 -19.16 -5.37 9.53
CA GLU A 27 -18.95 -3.91 9.54
C GLU A 27 -19.49 -3.21 8.28
N ASP A 28 -20.01 -3.96 7.30
CA ASP A 28 -20.48 -3.42 6.03
C ASP A 28 -21.84 -2.71 6.13
N ASP A 29 -22.70 -3.08 7.09
CA ASP A 29 -24.04 -2.46 7.20
C ASP A 29 -24.02 -1.06 7.85
N LYS A 30 -22.96 -0.76 8.63
CA LYS A 30 -22.65 0.63 9.05
C LYS A 30 -21.79 1.38 8.03
N ALA A 31 -21.21 0.69 7.05
CA ALA A 31 -20.45 1.28 5.94
C ALA A 31 -21.36 1.92 4.87
N LYS A 32 -22.67 2.03 5.09
CA LYS A 32 -23.52 3.05 4.44
C LYS A 32 -23.09 4.51 4.73
N ARG A 33 -21.99 4.71 5.44
CA ARG A 33 -21.16 5.91 5.39
C ARG A 33 -19.83 5.64 4.67
N PHE A 34 -19.88 5.29 3.39
CA PHE A 34 -18.82 5.68 2.45
C PHE A 34 -18.85 7.20 2.24
N GLN A 35 -18.79 7.96 3.33
CA GLN A 35 -18.41 9.35 3.35
C GLN A 35 -16.94 9.38 2.92
N THR A 36 -16.66 10.06 1.81
CA THR A 36 -15.47 10.87 1.54
C THR A 36 -14.40 10.90 2.63
N GLY A 37 -13.74 9.77 2.88
CA GLY A 37 -12.99 9.59 4.13
C GLY A 37 -12.38 8.21 4.26
N TRP A 38 -12.03 7.55 3.15
CA TRP A 38 -10.97 6.54 3.25
C TRP A 38 -9.80 7.20 3.96
N SER A 39 -9.44 6.62 5.11
CA SER A 39 -8.32 7.01 5.94
C SER A 39 -7.18 7.48 5.06
N ILE A 40 -6.64 8.66 5.34
CA ILE A 40 -5.40 9.13 4.75
C ILE A 40 -4.46 7.93 4.75
N LEU A 41 -4.09 7.43 3.56
CA LEU A 41 -3.23 6.27 3.43
C LEU A 41 -2.01 6.51 4.33
N GLN A 42 -1.83 5.67 5.34
CA GLN A 42 -0.71 5.82 6.26
C GLN A 42 0.57 5.36 5.57
N ALA A 43 1.72 5.87 6.01
CA ALA A 43 3.00 5.61 5.34
C ALA A 43 3.43 4.13 5.39
N ASP A 44 2.99 3.40 6.41
CA ASP A 44 3.14 1.96 6.60
C ASP A 44 2.17 1.12 5.73
N MET A 45 1.08 1.72 5.26
CA MET A 45 0.06 1.04 4.45
C MET A 45 0.32 1.09 2.94
N VAL A 46 1.30 1.90 2.51
CA VAL A 46 1.65 2.07 1.09
C VAL A 46 3.05 1.56 0.83
N TRP A 47 3.16 0.77 -0.23
CA TRP A 47 4.35 0.02 -0.59
C TRP A 47 4.77 0.36 -2.02
N LYS A 48 6.06 0.28 -2.29
CA LYS A 48 6.67 0.38 -3.61
C LYS A 48 7.22 -0.98 -4.00
N VAL A 49 6.86 -1.43 -5.20
CA VAL A 49 7.35 -2.68 -5.79
C VAL A 49 8.85 -2.55 -6.07
N GLY A 50 9.62 -3.48 -5.53
CA GLY A 50 11.04 -3.68 -5.76
C GLY A 50 11.31 -4.66 -6.89
N LEU A 51 12.44 -5.37 -6.82
CA LEU A 51 12.78 -6.39 -7.80
C LEU A 51 12.05 -7.71 -7.46
N PRO A 52 11.62 -8.48 -8.47
CA PRO A 52 11.17 -9.85 -8.23
C PRO A 52 12.36 -10.70 -7.76
N GLN A 53 12.15 -11.48 -6.71
CA GLN A 53 13.09 -12.47 -6.18
C GLN A 53 12.57 -13.89 -6.46
N GLU A 54 13.40 -14.91 -6.24
CA GLU A 54 13.00 -16.32 -6.39
C GLU A 54 11.84 -16.71 -5.45
N GLU A 55 11.77 -16.11 -4.25
CA GLU A 55 10.76 -16.42 -3.22
C GLU A 55 9.65 -15.36 -3.06
N GLY A 56 9.57 -14.35 -3.94
CA GLY A 56 8.55 -13.32 -3.84
C GLY A 56 8.88 -12.01 -4.55
N VAL A 57 8.23 -10.93 -4.13
CA VAL A 57 8.44 -9.59 -4.66
C VAL A 57 8.91 -8.69 -3.52
N ASP A 58 10.09 -8.08 -3.67
CA ASP A 58 10.55 -7.08 -2.70
C ASP A 58 9.59 -5.90 -2.67
N CYS A 59 9.26 -5.43 -1.48
CA CYS A 59 8.36 -4.31 -1.27
C CYS A 59 8.97 -3.37 -0.24
N GLU A 60 8.94 -2.06 -0.51
CA GLU A 60 9.44 -1.03 0.40
C GLU A 60 8.31 -0.08 0.81
N SER A 61 8.04 0.06 2.12
CA SER A 61 7.04 1.00 2.64
C SER A 61 7.49 2.45 2.50
N ALA A 62 6.57 3.41 2.65
CA ALA A 62 6.96 4.82 2.64
C ALA A 62 7.80 5.23 3.87
N LEU A 63 7.81 4.40 4.92
CA LEU A 63 8.68 4.53 6.10
C LEU A 63 10.08 3.95 5.87
N GLY A 64 10.32 3.26 4.75
CA GLY A 64 11.60 2.61 4.43
C GLY A 64 11.71 1.18 4.93
N GLU A 65 10.63 0.59 5.44
CA GLU A 65 10.60 -0.84 5.80
C GLU A 65 10.60 -1.69 4.55
N ARG A 66 11.30 -2.83 4.58
CA ARG A 66 11.42 -3.73 3.44
C ARG A 66 10.92 -5.12 3.82
N VAL A 67 10.11 -5.70 2.94
CA VAL A 67 9.56 -7.04 3.13
C VAL A 67 9.42 -7.73 1.77
N ALA A 68 9.67 -9.04 1.75
CA ALA A 68 9.33 -9.88 0.61
C ALA A 68 7.87 -10.31 0.75
N MET A 69 7.04 -10.00 -0.25
CA MET A 69 5.64 -10.41 -0.30
C MET A 69 5.43 -11.48 -1.36
N ALA A 70 4.47 -12.38 -1.13
CA ALA A 70 4.11 -13.39 -2.11
C ALA A 70 3.54 -12.74 -3.39
N GLY A 71 3.93 -13.23 -4.57
CA GLY A 71 3.51 -12.62 -5.84
C GLY A 71 2.01 -12.69 -6.13
N ASP A 72 1.27 -13.58 -5.48
CA ASP A 72 -0.19 -13.71 -5.57
C ASP A 72 -0.95 -12.78 -4.60
N THR A 73 -0.23 -12.04 -3.75
CA THR A 73 -0.81 -11.06 -2.83
C THR A 73 -1.70 -10.08 -3.59
N LYS A 74 -2.96 -9.94 -3.14
CA LYS A 74 -3.92 -9.03 -3.74
C LYS A 74 -3.62 -7.60 -3.31
N VAL A 75 -3.39 -6.74 -4.29
CA VAL A 75 -3.01 -5.35 -4.06
C VAL A 75 -3.84 -4.39 -4.90
N VAL A 76 -3.90 -3.15 -4.45
CA VAL A 76 -4.51 -2.04 -5.19
C VAL A 76 -3.43 -1.06 -5.57
N GLU A 77 -3.28 -0.81 -6.86
CA GLU A 77 -2.34 0.21 -7.35
C GLU A 77 -2.74 1.61 -6.87
N VAL A 78 -1.75 2.37 -6.41
CA VAL A 78 -1.91 3.76 -6.02
C VAL A 78 -1.01 4.68 -6.85
N PRO A 79 -1.40 5.94 -7.07
CA PRO A 79 -0.54 6.90 -7.76
C PRO A 79 0.77 7.13 -7.00
N ARG A 80 1.90 7.09 -7.72
CA ARG A 80 3.23 7.36 -7.17
C ARG A 80 3.33 8.69 -6.43
N GLN A 81 2.66 9.74 -6.93
CA GLN A 81 2.62 11.04 -6.27
C GLN A 81 2.08 10.97 -4.83
N GLY A 82 1.13 10.08 -4.56
CA GLY A 82 0.61 9.84 -3.22
C GLY A 82 1.67 9.21 -2.31
N PHE A 83 2.40 8.21 -2.82
CA PHE A 83 3.51 7.58 -2.12
C PHE A 83 4.65 8.56 -1.82
N ASP A 84 5.10 9.33 -2.80
CA ASP A 84 6.20 10.30 -2.63
C ASP A 84 5.88 11.35 -1.55
N ARG A 85 4.62 11.80 -1.48
CA ARG A 85 4.15 12.72 -0.41
C ARG A 85 4.20 12.07 0.98
N LEU A 86 3.90 10.77 1.08
CA LEU A 86 3.96 10.04 2.34
C LEU A 86 5.42 9.85 2.78
N VAL A 87 6.32 9.52 1.84
CA VAL A 87 7.76 9.43 2.11
C VAL A 87 8.31 10.76 2.61
N GLN A 88 7.94 11.88 1.97
CA GLN A 88 8.36 13.21 2.40
C GLN A 88 7.89 13.50 3.83
N ARG A 89 6.60 13.28 4.12
CA ARG A 89 6.04 13.49 5.46
C ARG A 89 6.70 12.62 6.53
N ALA A 90 6.99 11.35 6.21
CA ALA A 90 7.67 10.43 7.11
C ALA A 90 9.08 10.92 7.46
N ARG A 91 9.81 11.46 6.49
CA ARG A 91 11.14 12.06 6.71
C ARG A 91 11.07 13.34 7.55
N GLU A 92 10.10 14.20 7.27
CA GLU A 92 9.87 15.44 8.03
C GLU A 92 9.48 15.13 9.49
N ALA A 93 8.70 14.07 9.72
CA ALA A 93 8.33 13.60 11.06
C ALA A 93 9.48 12.90 11.82
N GLY A 94 10.47 12.37 11.09
CA GLY A 94 11.62 11.63 11.63
C GLY A 94 12.88 12.47 11.90
N THR A 95 12.80 13.81 11.84
CA THR A 95 13.92 14.68 12.18
C THR A 95 13.80 15.14 13.64
N PRO A 96 14.48 14.52 14.62
CA PRO A 96 14.69 15.18 15.91
C PRO A 96 15.62 16.39 15.67
N SER A 97 15.13 17.58 16.01
CA SER A 97 15.96 18.78 16.13
C SER A 97 16.92 18.68 17.31
#